data_AF-A0A7Y2USP6-F1
#
_entry.id   AF-A0A7Y2USP6-F1
#
_cell.length_a   1.000
_cell.length_b   1.000
_cell.length_c   1.000
_cell.angle_alpha   90.00
_cell.angle_beta   90.00
_cell.angle_gamma   90.00
#
_symmetry.space_group_name_H-M   'P 1'
#
loop_
_entity.id
_entity.type
_entity.pdbx_description
1 polymer ?
#
loop_
_entity_poly.entity_id
_entity_poly.type
_entity_poly.pdbx_seq_one_letter_code
_entity_poly.pdbx_strand_id
1 'polypeptide(L)'
;MELMMDIASTVVGQMQKPTLAFLIGGMMLAALGSKLEVPEPVYKFVVMLLLLKVGLSAGISVREADLIALAVPAVLAALVGIAIVLVGAGTIARWRGVSHMDGMATAGLFGAVSASTLAAGMAMLDAEGINYEGFIGALYPFMDIAALVTAIVLARVAAARKAAA
;
A
#
# COMPACT_ATOMS: atom_id res chain seq x y z
N MET A 1 22.36 12.73 26.87
CA MET A 1 23.15 12.97 25.64
C MET A 1 23.20 11.73 24.77
N GLU A 2 23.41 10.54 25.33
CA GLU A 2 23.43 9.28 24.54
C GLU A 2 22.13 9.02 23.77
N LEU A 3 20.97 9.12 24.40
CA LEU A 3 19.68 8.93 23.72
C LEU A 3 19.50 9.85 22.47
N MET A 4 19.92 11.11 22.55
CA MET A 4 19.84 12.02 21.40
C MET A 4 20.82 11.63 20.29
N MET A 5 22.02 11.15 20.64
CA MET A 5 23.00 10.68 19.66
C MET A 5 22.60 9.35 19.02
N ASP A 6 21.95 8.45 19.77
CA ASP A 6 21.40 7.20 19.23
C ASP A 6 20.23 7.45 18.28
N ILE A 7 19.32 8.37 18.64
CA ILE A 7 18.24 8.79 17.73
C ILE A 7 18.82 9.43 16.48
N ALA A 8 19.79 10.35 16.61
CA ALA A 8 20.40 11.02 15.47
C ALA A 8 21.13 10.05 14.54
N SER A 9 21.93 9.12 15.09
CA SER A 9 22.65 8.11 14.30
C SER A 9 21.68 7.15 13.60
N THR A 10 20.60 6.75 14.27
CA THR A 10 19.54 5.93 13.66
C THR A 10 18.86 6.66 12.52
N VAL A 11 18.49 7.93 12.69
CA VAL A 11 17.87 8.75 11.63
C VAL A 11 18.81 8.86 10.42
N VAL A 12 20.09 9.13 10.64
CA VAL A 12 21.09 9.18 9.56
C VAL A 12 21.22 7.82 8.86
N GLY A 13 21.25 6.72 9.62
CA GLY A 13 21.29 5.37 9.06
C GLY A 13 20.06 5.04 8.20
N GLN A 14 18.86 5.45 8.64
CA GLN A 14 17.64 5.25 7.86
C GLN A 14 17.62 6.08 6.58
N MET A 15 18.14 7.31 6.61
CA MET A 15 18.25 8.16 5.40
C MET A 15 19.19 7.58 4.33
N GLN A 16 20.16 6.75 4.73
CA GLN A 16 21.09 6.09 3.80
C GLN A 16 20.46 4.87 3.10
N LYS A 17 19.29 4.39 3.54
CA LYS A 17 18.62 3.28 2.86
C LYS A 17 18.20 3.69 1.45
N PRO A 18 18.39 2.81 0.44
CA PRO A 18 18.09 3.13 -0.96
C PRO A 18 16.68 3.70 -1.15
N THR A 19 15.67 3.14 -0.49
CA THR A 19 14.27 3.54 -0.62
C THR A 19 14.04 5.00 -0.22
N LEU A 20 14.57 5.42 0.93
CA LEU A 20 14.44 6.80 1.42
C LEU A 20 15.35 7.75 0.66
N ALA A 21 16.56 7.32 0.32
CA ALA A 21 17.50 8.10 -0.48
C ALA A 21 16.93 8.41 -1.88
N PHE A 22 16.32 7.43 -2.56
CA PHE A 22 15.66 7.64 -3.85
C PHE A 22 14.42 8.54 -3.73
N LEU A 23 13.63 8.40 -2.66
CA LEU A 23 12.47 9.26 -2.43
C LEU A 23 12.88 10.73 -2.21
N ILE A 24 13.82 10.99 -1.30
CA ILE A 24 14.29 12.34 -0.96
C ILE A 24 15.08 12.93 -2.14
N GLY A 25 15.96 12.14 -2.75
CA GLY A 25 16.74 12.55 -3.92
C GLY A 25 15.83 12.87 -5.11
N GLY A 26 14.80 12.05 -5.36
CA GLY A 26 13.80 12.31 -6.39
C GLY A 26 13.02 13.59 -6.15
N MET A 27 12.55 13.82 -4.91
CA MET A 27 11.89 15.08 -4.54
C MET A 27 12.81 16.29 -4.69
N MET A 28 14.08 16.18 -4.28
CA MET A 28 15.05 17.26 -4.43
C MET A 28 15.32 17.56 -5.91
N LEU A 29 15.53 16.54 -6.74
CA LEU A 29 15.70 16.70 -8.18
C LEU A 29 14.48 17.37 -8.83
N ALA A 30 13.27 16.95 -8.47
CA ALA A 30 12.05 17.56 -8.95
C ALA A 30 11.92 19.04 -8.50
N ALA A 31 12.25 19.34 -7.24
CA ALA A 31 12.25 20.70 -6.70
C ALA A 31 13.29 21.61 -7.37
N LEU A 32 14.43 21.06 -7.78
CA LEU A 32 15.47 21.74 -8.55
C LEU A 32 15.14 21.89 -10.05
N GLY A 33 13.95 21.45 -10.48
CA GLY A 33 13.50 21.55 -11.87
C GLY A 33 14.14 20.54 -12.82
N SER A 34 14.72 19.45 -12.29
CA SER A 34 15.28 18.37 -13.10
C SER A 34 14.16 17.68 -13.89
N LYS A 35 14.35 17.56 -15.21
CA LYS A 35 13.45 16.81 -16.11
C LYS A 35 13.83 15.33 -16.20
N LEU A 36 14.22 14.73 -15.08
CA LEU A 36 14.54 13.31 -15.03
C LEU A 36 13.23 12.51 -15.16
N GLU A 37 12.79 12.28 -16.38
CA GLU A 37 11.67 11.39 -16.69
C GLU A 37 12.18 9.99 -17.01
N VAL A 38 11.60 8.99 -16.35
CA VAL A 38 11.77 7.60 -16.74
C VAL A 38 10.84 7.36 -17.93
N PRO A 39 11.33 6.88 -19.08
CA PRO A 39 10.49 6.61 -20.23
C PRO A 39 9.34 5.65 -19.87
N GLU A 40 8.13 5.98 -20.30
CA GLU A 40 6.91 5.20 -20.00
C GLU A 40 7.06 3.69 -20.31
N PRO A 41 7.71 3.26 -21.42
CA PRO A 41 7.93 1.83 -21.68
C PRO A 41 8.79 1.14 -20.61
N VAL A 42 9.81 1.84 -20.09
CA VAL A 42 10.68 1.31 -19.03
C VAL A 42 9.90 1.19 -17.73
N TYR A 43 9.10 2.21 -17.39
CA TYR A 43 8.25 2.17 -16.21
C TYR A 43 7.28 0.97 -16.25
N LYS A 44 6.56 0.79 -17.36
CA LYS A 44 5.62 -0.34 -17.54
C LYS A 44 6.32 -1.69 -17.45
N PHE A 45 7.50 -1.81 -18.06
CA PHE A 45 8.30 -3.03 -18.00
C PHE A 45 8.72 -3.38 -16.57
N VAL A 46 9.23 -2.40 -15.82
CA VAL A 46 9.64 -2.59 -14.42
C VAL A 46 8.44 -2.98 -13.55
N VAL A 47 7.31 -2.28 -13.68
CA VAL A 47 6.08 -2.60 -12.93
C VAL A 47 5.60 -4.00 -13.25
N MET A 48 5.56 -4.39 -14.53
CA MET A 48 5.17 -5.73 -14.94
C MET A 48 6.08 -6.81 -14.34
N LEU A 49 7.40 -6.61 -14.37
CA LEU A 49 8.35 -7.54 -13.76
C LEU A 49 8.17 -7.64 -12.24
N LEU A 50 7.94 -6.51 -11.55
CA LEU A 50 7.69 -6.51 -10.11
C LEU A 50 6.41 -7.27 -9.76
N LEU A 51 5.31 -6.99 -10.47
CA LEU A 51 4.04 -7.69 -10.27
C LEU A 51 4.17 -9.19 -10.57
N LEU A 52 4.89 -9.56 -11.63
CA LEU A 52 5.16 -10.95 -11.97
C LEU A 52 5.98 -11.65 -10.87
N LYS A 53 7.07 -11.03 -10.41
CA LYS A 53 7.92 -11.59 -9.34
C LYS A 53 7.12 -11.80 -8.06
N VAL A 54 6.35 -10.78 -7.64
CA VAL A 54 5.52 -10.85 -6.43
C VAL A 54 4.46 -11.94 -6.57
N GLY A 55 3.77 -12.00 -7.71
CA GLY A 55 2.74 -13.00 -7.98
C GLY A 55 3.29 -14.43 -8.00
N LEU A 56 4.43 -14.66 -8.65
CA LEU A 56 5.08 -15.97 -8.67
C LEU A 56 5.56 -16.40 -7.28
N SER A 57 6.18 -15.49 -6.54
CA SER A 57 6.68 -15.78 -5.18
C SER A 57 5.52 -16.12 -4.24
N ALA A 58 4.44 -15.33 -4.28
CA ALA A 58 3.23 -15.58 -3.52
C ALA A 58 2.60 -16.94 -3.90
N GLY A 59 2.51 -17.25 -5.20
CA GLY A 59 1.95 -18.52 -5.68
C GLY A 59 2.74 -19.75 -5.24
N ILE A 60 4.07 -19.68 -5.24
CA ILE A 60 4.94 -20.74 -4.73
C ILE A 60 4.71 -20.93 -3.22
N SER A 61 4.70 -19.84 -2.46
CA SER A 61 4.49 -19.92 -1.00
C SER A 61 3.10 -20.40 -0.62
N VAL A 62 2.06 -20.09 -1.39
CA VAL A 62 0.70 -20.61 -1.14
C VAL A 62 0.61 -22.12 -1.38
N ARG A 63 1.36 -22.64 -2.36
CA ARG A 63 1.41 -24.09 -2.64
C ARG A 63 2.03 -24.87 -1.47
N GLU A 64 2.99 -24.27 -0.77
CA GLU A 64 3.72 -24.89 0.33
C GLU A 64 3.08 -24.61 1.70
N ALA A 65 2.21 -23.60 1.80
CA ALA A 65 1.56 -23.19 3.03
C ALA A 65 0.36 -24.06 3.42
N ASP A 66 0.14 -24.20 4.73
CA ASP A 66 -1.12 -24.70 5.26
C ASP A 66 -2.24 -23.68 4.99
N LEU A 67 -3.31 -24.13 4.31
CA LEU A 67 -4.47 -23.31 3.97
C LEU A 67 -5.13 -22.69 5.21
N ILE A 68 -5.09 -23.37 6.35
CA ILE A 68 -5.64 -22.85 7.61
C ILE A 68 -4.76 -21.71 8.15
N ALA A 69 -3.44 -21.84 8.04
CA ALA A 69 -2.50 -20.81 8.44
C ALA A 69 -2.60 -19.55 7.57
N LEU A 70 -2.99 -19.70 6.29
CA LEU A 70 -3.24 -18.58 5.37
C LEU A 70 -4.61 -17.92 5.59
N ALA A 71 -5.65 -18.70 5.90
CA ALA A 71 -7.02 -18.21 5.99
C ALA A 71 -7.19 -17.13 7.06
N VAL A 72 -6.58 -17.30 8.23
CA VAL A 72 -6.70 -16.34 9.34
C VAL A 72 -6.10 -14.97 8.97
N PRO A 73 -4.84 -14.87 8.51
CA PRO A 73 -4.27 -13.62 8.02
C PRO A 73 -5.04 -13.01 6.85
N ALA A 74 -5.57 -13.82 5.92
CA ALA A 74 -6.35 -13.32 4.78
C ALA A 74 -7.64 -12.63 5.21
N VAL A 75 -8.38 -13.23 6.16
CA VAL A 75 -9.58 -12.61 6.73
C VAL A 75 -9.23 -11.34 7.49
N LEU A 76 -8.16 -11.36 8.30
CA LEU A 76 -7.72 -10.16 9.02
C LEU A 76 -7.31 -9.03 8.05
N ALA A 77 -6.59 -9.34 6.98
CA ALA A 77 -6.20 -8.38 5.95
C ALA A 77 -7.42 -7.75 5.28
N ALA A 78 -8.43 -8.56 4.92
CA ALA A 78 -9.70 -8.07 4.38
C ALA A 78 -10.43 -7.15 5.37
N LEU A 79 -10.52 -7.55 6.65
CA LEU A 79 -11.16 -6.75 7.70
C LEU A 79 -10.44 -5.41 7.92
N VAL A 80 -9.11 -5.40 7.87
CA VAL A 80 -8.31 -4.17 7.97
C VAL A 80 -8.62 -3.23 6.79
N GLY A 81 -8.65 -3.74 5.56
CA GLY A 81 -9.01 -2.95 4.38
C GLY A 81 -10.41 -2.32 4.52
N ILE A 82 -11.40 -3.11 4.96
CA ILE A 82 -12.75 -2.63 5.25
C ILE A 82 -12.75 -1.56 6.35
N ALA A 83 -12.04 -1.81 7.45
CA ALA A 83 -11.96 -0.89 8.57
C ALA A 83 -11.39 0.47 8.16
N ILE A 84 -10.32 0.49 7.35
CA ILE A 84 -9.73 1.73 6.82
C ILE A 84 -10.75 2.50 5.98
N VAL A 85 -11.48 1.81 5.10
CA VAL A 85 -12.53 2.44 4.27
C VAL A 85 -13.65 3.02 5.14
N LEU A 86 -14.07 2.31 6.19
CA LEU A 86 -15.09 2.81 7.12
C LEU A 86 -14.61 4.05 7.89
N VAL A 87 -13.36 4.07 8.33
CA VAL A 87 -12.74 5.25 8.95
C VAL A 87 -12.66 6.41 7.94
N GLY A 88 -12.27 6.14 6.69
CA GLY A 88 -12.23 7.13 5.62
C GLY A 88 -13.62 7.70 5.27
N ALA A 89 -14.65 6.84 5.26
CA ALA A 89 -16.04 7.25 5.12
C ALA A 89 -16.48 8.15 6.29
N GLY A 90 -16.03 7.84 7.50
CA GLY A 90 -16.23 8.62 8.72
C GLY A 90 -15.58 10.01 8.70
N THR A 91 -14.43 10.13 8.04
CA THR A 91 -13.54 11.29 8.13
C THR A 91 -13.50 12.08 6.83
N ILE A 92 -12.69 11.64 5.86
CA ILE A 92 -12.42 12.32 4.59
C ILE A 92 -13.72 12.50 3.78
N ALA A 93 -14.58 11.48 3.73
CA ALA A 93 -15.82 11.55 2.95
C ALA A 93 -16.89 12.47 3.55
N ARG A 94 -16.65 13.01 4.75
CA ARG A 94 -17.49 14.03 5.43
C ARG A 94 -16.79 15.39 5.55
N TRP A 95 -15.56 15.52 5.03
CA TRP A 95 -14.83 16.78 5.11
C TRP A 95 -15.49 17.85 4.24
N ARG A 96 -15.69 19.05 4.81
CA ARG A 96 -16.15 20.23 4.06
C ARG A 96 -15.21 20.54 2.89
N GLY A 97 -15.75 20.54 1.67
CA GLY A 97 -15.02 20.83 0.44
C GLY A 97 -14.62 19.61 -0.39
N VAL A 98 -14.82 18.40 0.13
CA VAL A 98 -14.61 17.14 -0.61
C VAL A 98 -15.97 16.56 -0.99
N SER A 99 -16.15 16.15 -2.26
CA SER A 99 -17.38 15.47 -2.64
C SER A 99 -17.42 14.09 -1.96
N HIS A 100 -18.61 13.62 -1.58
CA HIS A 100 -18.71 12.31 -0.92
C HIS A 100 -18.15 11.19 -1.80
N MET A 101 -18.30 11.30 -3.13
CA MET A 101 -17.73 10.36 -4.09
C MET A 101 -16.19 10.38 -4.08
N ASP A 102 -15.57 11.55 -4.09
CA ASP A 102 -14.11 11.68 -4.09
C ASP A 102 -13.52 11.22 -2.76
N GLY A 103 -14.20 11.52 -1.64
CA GLY A 103 -13.78 11.07 -0.32
C GLY A 103 -13.88 9.56 -0.16
N MET A 104 -14.93 8.92 -0.71
CA MET A 104 -15.03 7.46 -0.74
C MET A 104 -14.01 6.82 -1.68
N ALA A 105 -13.73 7.42 -2.84
CA ALA A 105 -12.69 6.94 -3.75
C ALA A 105 -11.31 6.99 -3.08
N THR A 106 -11.04 8.07 -2.34
CA THR A 106 -9.81 8.24 -1.54
C THR A 106 -9.73 7.22 -0.41
N ALA A 107 -10.83 7.00 0.32
CA ALA A 107 -10.90 5.98 1.36
C ALA A 107 -10.65 4.56 0.81
N GLY A 108 -11.20 4.25 -0.38
CA GLY A 108 -10.94 3.00 -1.10
C GLY A 108 -9.48 2.84 -1.50
N LEU A 109 -8.87 3.89 -2.08
CA LEU A 109 -7.47 3.89 -2.50
C LEU A 109 -6.50 3.64 -1.33
N PHE A 110 -6.75 4.25 -0.17
CA PHE A 110 -5.91 4.08 1.02
C PHE A 110 -6.24 2.84 1.85
N GLY A 111 -7.46 2.29 1.73
CA GLY A 111 -7.81 0.99 2.32
C GLY A 111 -7.27 -0.18 1.51
N ALA A 112 -7.07 0.02 0.21
CA ALA A 112 -6.36 -0.88 -0.68
C ALA A 112 -4.85 -0.90 -0.40
N VAL A 113 -4.15 -1.86 -1.01
CA VAL A 113 -2.69 -1.97 -0.92
C VAL A 113 -2.09 -1.65 -2.27
N SER A 114 -0.91 -1.04 -2.29
CA SER A 114 -0.10 -0.93 -3.51
C SER A 114 0.88 -2.09 -3.60
N ALA A 115 0.85 -2.82 -4.71
CA ALA A 115 1.77 -3.93 -4.94
C ALA A 115 3.25 -3.48 -4.94
N SER A 116 3.55 -2.26 -5.41
CA SER A 116 4.89 -1.71 -5.37
C SER A 116 5.35 -1.37 -3.95
N THR A 117 4.44 -0.90 -3.09
CA THR A 117 4.73 -0.63 -1.67
C THR A 117 4.98 -1.93 -0.90
N LEU A 118 4.18 -2.96 -1.16
CA LEU A 118 4.40 -4.29 -0.58
C LEU A 118 5.75 -4.87 -1.01
N ALA A 119 6.08 -4.80 -2.30
CA ALA A 119 7.36 -5.26 -2.83
C ALA A 119 8.55 -4.52 -2.20
N ALA A 120 8.44 -3.19 -2.04
CA ALA A 120 9.47 -2.39 -1.38
C ALA A 120 9.60 -2.74 0.11
N GLY A 121 8.49 -2.99 0.81
CA GLY A 121 8.47 -3.43 2.20
C GLY A 121 9.14 -4.79 2.39
N MET A 122 8.81 -5.78 1.56
CA MET A 122 9.46 -7.09 1.58
C MET A 122 10.96 -6.98 1.31
N ALA A 123 11.37 -6.19 0.31
CA ALA A 123 12.79 -5.97 0.02
C ALA A 123 13.54 -5.29 1.19
N MET A 124 12.87 -4.41 1.95
CA MET A 124 13.44 -3.82 3.16
C MET A 124 13.60 -4.87 4.27
N LEU A 125 12.59 -5.70 4.51
CA LEU A 125 12.65 -6.76 5.53
C LEU A 125 13.76 -7.77 5.20
N ASP A 126 13.88 -8.14 3.92
CA ASP A 126 14.98 -9.00 3.43
C ASP A 126 16.36 -8.36 3.71
N ALA A 127 16.50 -7.05 3.46
CA ALA A 127 17.75 -6.33 3.70
C ALA A 127 18.12 -6.22 5.18
N GLU A 128 17.14 -6.20 6.09
CA GLU A 128 17.35 -6.20 7.53
C GLU A 128 17.42 -7.62 8.14
N GLY A 129 17.22 -8.66 7.33
CA GLY A 129 17.18 -10.05 7.82
C GLY A 129 15.98 -10.36 8.71
N ILE A 130 14.89 -9.59 8.59
CA ILE A 130 13.66 -9.81 9.34
C ILE A 130 12.81 -10.84 8.62
N ASN A 131 12.58 -11.98 9.27
CA ASN A 131 11.74 -13.04 8.73
C ASN A 131 10.27 -12.62 8.72
N TYR A 132 9.57 -13.00 7.66
CA TYR A 132 8.14 -12.80 7.48
C TYR A 132 7.54 -14.01 6.75
N GLU A 133 6.24 -14.20 6.84
CA GLU A 133 5.57 -15.34 6.22
C GLU A 133 5.62 -15.25 4.69
N GLY A 134 6.05 -16.31 4.01
CA GLY A 134 6.20 -16.31 2.54
C GLY A 134 4.88 -16.02 1.78
N PHE A 135 3.73 -16.30 2.41
CA PHE A 135 2.42 -16.03 1.83
C PHE A 135 1.95 -14.57 1.98
N ILE A 136 2.74 -13.66 2.57
CA ILE A 136 2.35 -12.23 2.70
C ILE A 136 2.00 -11.61 1.36
N GLY A 137 2.72 -11.96 0.30
CA GLY A 137 2.39 -11.54 -1.06
C GLY A 137 0.98 -11.96 -1.51
N ALA A 138 0.48 -13.08 -1.00
CA ALA A 138 -0.86 -13.59 -1.31
C ALA A 138 -1.97 -12.89 -0.52
N LEU A 139 -1.66 -12.15 0.55
CA LEU A 139 -2.65 -11.37 1.31
C LEU A 139 -3.10 -10.11 0.56
N TYR A 140 -2.26 -9.63 -0.37
CA TYR A 140 -2.48 -8.42 -1.16
C TYR A 140 -3.88 -8.35 -1.81
N PRO A 141 -4.34 -9.34 -2.61
CA PRO A 141 -5.63 -9.25 -3.28
C PRO A 141 -6.81 -9.26 -2.33
N PHE A 142 -6.69 -9.95 -1.18
CA PHE A 142 -7.78 -10.02 -0.20
C PHE A 142 -8.07 -8.66 0.41
N MET A 143 -7.02 -7.93 0.79
CA MET A 143 -7.16 -6.57 1.32
C MET A 143 -7.63 -5.59 0.25
N ASP A 144 -7.03 -5.65 -0.96
CA ASP A 144 -7.33 -4.75 -2.07
C ASP A 144 -8.80 -4.86 -2.50
N ILE A 145 -9.27 -6.07 -2.80
CA ILE A 145 -10.65 -6.32 -3.21
C ILE A 145 -11.63 -5.92 -2.10
N ALA A 146 -11.36 -6.30 -0.84
CA ALA A 146 -12.26 -6.00 0.27
C ALA A 146 -12.42 -4.48 0.48
N ALA A 147 -11.34 -3.71 0.40
CA ALA A 147 -11.38 -2.26 0.52
C ALA A 147 -12.09 -1.61 -0.67
N LEU A 148 -11.69 -1.92 -1.90
CA LEU A 148 -12.24 -1.28 -3.11
C LEU A 148 -13.74 -1.57 -3.27
N VAL A 149 -14.16 -2.83 -3.09
CA VAL A 149 -15.59 -3.20 -3.17
C VAL A 149 -16.39 -2.46 -2.10
N THR A 150 -15.90 -2.41 -0.86
CA THR A 150 -16.56 -1.70 0.23
C THR A 150 -16.72 -0.22 -0.09
N ALA A 151 -15.67 0.43 -0.59
CA ALA A 151 -15.71 1.84 -0.94
C ALA A 151 -16.72 2.13 -2.06
N ILE A 152 -16.72 1.30 -3.11
CA ILE A 152 -17.65 1.41 -4.24
C ILE A 152 -19.10 1.21 -3.78
N VAL A 153 -19.38 0.16 -3.01
CA VAL A 153 -20.73 -0.15 -2.54
C VAL A 153 -21.27 0.97 -1.65
N LEU A 154 -20.48 1.43 -0.68
CA LEU A 154 -20.90 2.51 0.22
C LEU A 154 -21.16 3.82 -0.54
N ALA A 155 -20.29 4.16 -1.50
CA ALA A 155 -20.48 5.34 -2.34
C ALA A 155 -21.76 5.25 -3.19
N ARG A 156 -22.04 4.08 -3.78
CA ARG A 156 -23.24 3.85 -4.59
C ARG A 156 -24.52 3.89 -3.76
N VAL A 157 -24.52 3.28 -2.57
CA VAL A 157 -25.66 3.32 -1.65
C VAL A 157 -25.94 4.75 -1.19
N ALA A 158 -24.90 5.52 -0.85
CA ALA A 158 -25.07 6.92 -0.45
C ALA A 158 -25.62 7.79 -1.60
N ALA A 159 -25.14 7.59 -2.83
CA ALA A 159 -25.65 8.27 -4.01
C ALA A 159 -27.14 7.93 -4.28
N ALA A 160 -27.51 6.65 -4.18
CA ALA A 160 -28.89 6.20 -4.37
C ALA A 160 -29.84 6.79 -3.31
N ARG A 161 -29.42 6.83 -2.04
CA ARG A 161 -30.20 7.47 -0.96
C ARG A 161 -30.43 8.96 -1.20
N LYS A 162 -29.43 9.67 -1.77
CA LYS A 162 -29.55 11.09 -2.10
C LYS A 162 -30.46 11.35 -3.31
N ALA A 163 -30.55 10.42 -4.25
CA ALA A 163 -31.46 10.54 -5.40
C ALA A 163 -32.92 10.23 -5.05
N ALA A 164 -33.15 9.45 -3.99
CA ALA A 164 -34.48 9.09 -3.50
C ALA A 164 -35.07 10.08 -2.47
N ALA A 165 -34.26 11.03 -1.98
CA ALA A 165 -34.63 12.07 -1.03
C ALA A 165 -34.83 13.42 -1.74
#